data_AF-A0A8S4A1W0-F1
#
_entry.id   AF-A0A8S4A1W0-F1
#
_cell.length_a   1.000
_cell.length_b   1.000
_cell.length_c   1.000
_cell.angle_alpha   90.00
_cell.angle_beta   90.00
_cell.angle_gamma   90.00
#
_symmetry.space_group_name_H-M   'P 1'
#
loop_
_entity.id
_entity.type
_entity.pdbx_description
1 polymer ?
#
loop_
_entity_poly.entity_id
_entity_poly.type
_entity_poly.pdbx_seq_one_letter_code
_entity_poly.pdbx_strand_id
1 'polypeptide(L)'
;VLLQVFIIMTGNYNFFNLLTITLCISLLDDSSSLFTQPRYRVGGKKQSKAWTVLQKIANIVFPVVVLGYISYMSVILFSLKFNNDYTVSSKIAFTKEQFTNWLEKIMPYTIYLGAASLGLEVVTSFIRSLIVEKGLTRKLMCVLGTVFFSLVAVFMFTISLVPHTIVHKPAQGILPRAVFTYHGLTRPFHVTSSYGLFRRMTGVGGRPELIIEGHAKDRQAADGWLTYEFLYKPGNVSEAPPIVAPHQPRLDWQMWFAALGNYQNNPWFLNLVCRLLQNQPEVLQLLAHNPFPDKPPKYIRATLYHYHYTSPKDCAGKTRCDWWKREEKHTYLPGFSLEDKAFADYLKASKILQDEPPKKFKPDSFIAKMVLWFRGQVGQPEGFGFTVSLFGSAILVIFLSRAIKSVV
;
A
#
# COMPACT_ATOMS: atom_id res chain seq x y z
N VAL A 1 0.81 14.73 0.61
CA VAL A 1 1.32 14.42 1.97
C VAL A 1 0.20 14.30 2.99
N LEU A 2 -0.56 15.36 3.32
CA LEU A 2 -1.60 15.33 4.38
C LEU A 2 -2.62 14.19 4.23
N LEU A 3 -3.15 13.97 3.02
CA LEU A 3 -4.05 12.84 2.76
C LEU A 3 -3.45 11.49 3.16
N GLN A 4 -2.18 11.25 2.83
CA GLN A 4 -1.50 10.00 3.16
C GLN A 4 -1.27 9.85 4.67
N VAL A 5 -1.01 10.97 5.38
CA VAL A 5 -0.92 10.99 6.84
C VAL A 5 -2.28 10.67 7.47
N PHE A 6 -3.37 11.27 6.99
CA PHE A 6 -4.72 10.95 7.47
C PHE A 6 -5.10 9.50 7.20
N ILE A 7 -4.73 8.95 6.04
CA ILE A 7 -4.91 7.53 5.74
C ILE A 7 -4.15 6.68 6.75
N ILE A 8 -2.88 6.99 7.06
CA ILE A 8 -2.09 6.27 8.08
C ILE A 8 -2.74 6.37 9.47
N MET A 9 -3.24 7.54 9.86
CA MET A 9 -3.87 7.73 11.18
C MET A 9 -5.22 7.03 11.30
N THR A 10 -5.99 6.96 10.21
CA THR A 10 -7.33 6.34 10.20
C THR A 10 -7.31 4.86 9.88
N GLY A 11 -6.16 4.31 9.44
CA GLY A 11 -6.00 2.89 9.20
C GLY A 11 -4.57 2.50 8.83
N ASN A 12 -4.23 1.23 9.02
CA ASN A 12 -2.91 0.71 8.68
C ASN A 12 -2.81 0.36 7.18
N TYR A 13 -2.68 1.38 6.32
CA TYR A 13 -2.63 1.22 4.86
C TYR A 13 -1.22 1.06 4.28
N ASN A 14 -0.32 0.43 5.04
CA ASN A 14 0.95 -0.14 4.54
C ASN A 14 2.03 0.91 4.17
N PHE A 15 3.24 0.42 3.89
CA PHE A 15 4.46 1.15 3.51
C PHE A 15 4.29 2.11 2.31
N PHE A 16 3.31 1.86 1.44
CA PHE A 16 3.09 2.68 0.24
C PHE A 16 2.71 4.13 0.55
N ASN A 17 2.03 4.38 1.68
CA ASN A 17 1.73 5.75 2.09
C ASN A 17 3.02 6.51 2.42
N LEU A 18 3.98 5.84 3.07
CA LEU A 18 5.30 6.42 3.35
C LEU A 18 6.05 6.68 2.04
N LEU A 19 6.08 5.71 1.11
CA LEU A 19 6.71 5.90 -0.19
C LEU A 19 6.09 7.08 -0.96
N THR A 20 4.76 7.18 -0.97
CA THR A 20 4.04 8.28 -1.61
C THR A 20 4.37 9.61 -0.95
N ILE A 21 4.44 9.65 0.39
CA ILE A 21 4.88 10.83 1.13
C ILE A 21 6.30 11.22 0.73
N THR A 22 7.25 10.27 0.69
CA THR A 22 8.63 10.52 0.27
C THR A 22 8.70 11.10 -1.13
N LEU A 23 8.00 10.49 -2.10
CA LEU A 23 7.94 11.00 -3.48
C LEU A 23 7.29 12.38 -3.55
N CYS A 24 6.20 12.63 -2.80
CA CYS A 24 5.59 13.95 -2.73
C CYS A 24 6.53 14.99 -2.11
N ILE A 25 7.29 14.62 -1.08
CA ILE A 25 8.26 15.52 -0.44
C ILE A 25 9.40 15.85 -1.41
N SER A 26 9.88 14.89 -2.21
CA SER A 26 10.91 15.17 -3.23
C SER A 26 10.44 16.09 -4.36
N LEU A 27 9.12 16.29 -4.51
CA LEU A 27 8.54 17.22 -5.46
C LEU A 27 8.29 18.61 -4.85
N LEU A 28 8.51 18.80 -3.54
CA LEU A 28 8.47 20.12 -2.94
C LEU A 28 9.69 20.90 -3.42
N ASP A 29 9.44 22.09 -3.97
CA ASP A 29 10.46 23.03 -4.40
C ASP A 29 11.30 23.46 -3.17
N ASP A 30 12.63 23.56 -3.29
CA ASP A 30 13.51 24.04 -2.22
C ASP A 30 13.14 25.46 -1.73
N SER A 31 12.49 26.26 -2.60
CA SER A 31 11.95 27.57 -2.25
C SER A 31 10.60 27.50 -1.53
N SER A 32 9.97 26.33 -1.51
CA SER A 32 8.70 26.03 -0.84
C SER A 32 8.95 25.41 0.55
N SER A 33 9.69 26.13 1.40
CA SER A 33 9.43 25.90 2.82
C SER A 33 7.98 26.33 3.06
N LEU A 34 7.19 25.48 3.73
CA LEU A 34 5.80 25.76 4.11
C LEU A 34 5.62 27.12 4.83
N PHE A 35 6.72 27.77 5.23
CA PHE A 35 6.76 29.03 5.97
C PHE A 35 7.63 30.13 5.35
N THR A 36 8.31 29.90 4.22
CA THR A 36 9.09 30.93 3.51
C THR A 36 8.68 30.97 2.05
N GLN A 37 8.20 32.14 1.63
CA GLN A 37 7.64 32.32 0.30
C GLN A 37 8.68 32.14 -0.80
N PRO A 38 8.31 31.51 -1.94
CA PRO A 38 9.10 31.60 -3.16
C PRO A 38 9.15 33.08 -3.59
N ARG A 39 10.33 33.68 -3.55
CA ARG A 39 10.57 35.00 -4.15
C ARG A 39 10.60 34.85 -5.66
N TYR A 40 9.43 34.76 -6.29
CA TYR A 40 9.30 34.94 -7.73
C TYR A 40 9.64 36.39 -8.09
N ARG A 41 10.92 36.66 -8.36
CA ARG A 41 11.39 37.92 -8.94
C ARG A 41 11.11 37.90 -10.45
N VAL A 42 9.88 38.23 -10.85
CA VAL A 42 9.60 38.59 -12.24
C VAL A 42 9.91 40.07 -12.43
N GLY A 43 11.10 40.37 -12.93
CA GLY A 43 11.56 41.73 -13.20
C GLY A 43 11.94 42.52 -11.95
N GLY A 44 13.01 43.31 -12.04
CA GLY A 44 13.61 44.06 -10.92
C GLY A 44 12.78 45.19 -10.30
N LYS A 45 11.43 45.16 -10.36
CA LYS A 45 10.57 46.15 -9.71
C LYS A 45 10.07 45.61 -8.38
N LYS A 46 10.26 46.40 -7.30
CA LYS A 46 9.71 46.10 -5.97
C LYS A 46 8.19 45.96 -6.08
N GLN A 47 7.68 44.77 -5.78
CA GLN A 47 6.26 44.47 -5.72
C GLN A 47 5.57 45.39 -4.69
N SER A 48 4.35 45.86 -4.98
CA SER A 48 3.68 46.80 -4.08
C SER A 48 3.38 46.13 -2.73
N LYS A 49 3.47 46.91 -1.63
CA LYS A 49 3.16 46.41 -0.28
C LYS A 49 1.72 45.86 -0.20
N ALA A 50 0.77 46.53 -0.86
CA ALA A 50 -0.63 46.11 -0.92
C ALA A 50 -0.80 44.76 -1.62
N TRP A 51 -0.12 44.54 -2.75
CA TRP A 51 -0.17 43.26 -3.46
C TRP A 51 0.44 42.12 -2.64
N THR A 52 1.52 42.41 -1.91
CA THR A 52 2.16 41.44 -1.01
C THR A 52 1.22 41.03 0.14
N VAL A 53 0.47 41.99 0.71
CA VAL A 53 -0.53 41.72 1.75
C VAL A 53 -1.70 40.91 1.20
N LEU A 54 -2.23 41.29 0.03
CA LEU A 54 -3.31 40.54 -0.63
C LEU A 54 -2.90 39.10 -0.93
N GLN A 55 -1.68 38.87 -1.42
CA GLN A 55 -1.16 37.52 -1.65
C GLN A 55 -1.05 36.72 -0.33
N LYS A 56 -0.61 37.34 0.76
CA LYS A 56 -0.57 36.68 2.09
C LYS A 56 -1.95 36.27 2.56
N ILE A 57 -2.94 37.16 2.44
CA ILE A 57 -4.32 36.87 2.83
C ILE A 57 -4.88 35.75 1.94
N ALA A 58 -4.73 35.86 0.61
CA ALA A 58 -5.21 34.85 -0.33
C ALA A 58 -4.61 33.46 -0.06
N ASN A 59 -3.31 33.39 0.23
CA ASN A 59 -2.62 32.13 0.52
C ASN A 59 -3.06 31.46 1.82
N ILE A 60 -3.69 32.19 2.75
CA ILE A 60 -4.24 31.63 4.00
C ILE A 60 -5.73 31.34 3.83
N VAL A 61 -6.49 32.30 3.32
CA VAL A 61 -7.94 32.21 3.17
C VAL A 61 -8.32 31.10 2.19
N PHE A 62 -7.62 30.99 1.06
CA PHE A 62 -7.95 29.99 0.05
C PHE A 62 -7.87 28.55 0.58
N PRO A 63 -6.76 28.09 1.20
CA PRO A 63 -6.72 26.76 1.83
C PRO A 63 -7.77 26.56 2.92
N VAL A 64 -8.03 27.57 3.77
CA VAL A 64 -9.03 27.47 4.84
C VAL A 64 -10.43 27.27 4.26
N VAL A 65 -10.80 28.04 3.24
CA VAL A 65 -12.10 27.91 2.56
C VAL A 65 -12.23 26.55 1.89
N VAL A 66 -11.19 26.10 1.17
CA VAL A 66 -11.20 24.79 0.51
C VAL A 66 -11.30 23.64 1.50
N LEU A 67 -10.51 23.65 2.58
CA LEU A 67 -10.55 22.63 3.62
C LEU A 67 -11.88 22.66 4.39
N GLY A 68 -12.42 23.85 4.67
CA GLY A 68 -13.73 24.03 5.28
C GLY A 68 -14.84 23.46 4.40
N TYR A 69 -14.82 23.74 3.10
CA TYR A 69 -15.77 23.19 2.13
C TYR A 69 -15.67 21.67 2.01
N ILE A 70 -14.45 21.12 1.92
CA ILE A 70 -14.22 19.66 1.89
C ILE A 70 -14.75 19.01 3.17
N SER A 71 -14.52 19.62 4.33
CA SER A 71 -14.99 19.11 5.63
C SER A 71 -16.52 19.13 5.70
N TYR A 72 -17.13 20.24 5.30
CA TYR A 72 -18.59 20.40 5.23
C TYR A 72 -19.23 19.37 4.29
N MET A 73 -18.68 19.22 3.08
CA MET A 73 -19.16 18.22 2.12
C MET A 73 -18.94 16.79 2.62
N SER A 74 -17.86 16.53 3.36
CA SER A 74 -17.62 15.22 3.96
C SER A 74 -18.68 14.89 5.03
N VAL A 75 -19.06 15.86 5.86
CA VAL A 75 -20.15 15.69 6.83
C VAL A 75 -21.47 15.34 6.14
N ILE A 76 -21.80 16.02 5.05
CA ILE A 76 -23.04 15.79 4.29
C ILE A 76 -22.99 14.44 3.54
N LEU A 77 -21.99 14.25 2.69
CA LEU A 77 -21.91 13.09 1.78
C LEU A 77 -21.69 11.77 2.51
N PHE A 78 -21.08 11.80 3.70
CA PHE A 78 -20.85 10.62 4.54
C PHE A 78 -21.69 10.61 5.83
N SER A 79 -22.70 11.49 5.92
CA SER A 79 -23.63 11.60 7.06
C SER A 79 -22.92 11.44 8.40
N LEU A 80 -21.83 12.18 8.60
CA LEU A 80 -21.00 12.05 9.79
C LEU A 80 -21.76 12.56 11.00
N LYS A 81 -21.98 11.69 11.99
CA LYS A 81 -22.61 12.04 13.26
C LYS A 81 -21.69 11.68 14.42
N PHE A 82 -21.51 12.64 15.32
CA PHE A 82 -20.91 12.38 16.63
C PHE A 82 -22.00 11.87 17.57
N ASN A 83 -21.82 10.65 18.05
CA ASN A 83 -22.70 10.04 19.02
C ASN A 83 -22.25 10.45 20.44
N ASN A 84 -23.18 10.38 21.40
CA ASN A 84 -22.92 10.74 22.80
C ASN A 84 -21.90 9.81 23.51
N ASP A 85 -21.58 8.66 22.90
CA ASP A 85 -20.58 7.69 23.38
C ASP A 85 -19.16 7.95 22.81
N TYR A 86 -18.92 9.17 22.28
CA TYR A 86 -17.68 9.57 21.60
C TYR A 86 -17.35 8.76 20.33
N THR A 87 -18.31 7.99 19.80
CA THR A 87 -18.15 7.29 18.53
C THR A 87 -18.56 8.18 17.35
N VAL A 88 -17.88 8.02 16.21
CA VAL A 88 -18.27 8.68 14.96
C VAL A 88 -18.98 7.67 14.09
N SER A 89 -20.27 7.91 13.81
CA SER A 89 -21.00 7.11 12.82
C SER A 89 -20.93 7.78 11.45
N SER A 90 -20.73 6.96 10.42
CA SER A 90 -20.64 7.39 9.04
C SER A 90 -21.47 6.46 8.16
N LYS A 91 -22.25 7.05 7.25
CA LYS A 91 -23.02 6.33 6.23
C LYS A 91 -22.98 7.10 4.93
N ILE A 92 -22.73 6.40 3.83
CA ILE A 92 -22.79 6.99 2.49
C ILE A 92 -24.21 7.55 2.27
N ALA A 93 -24.30 8.87 2.04
CA ALA A 93 -25.55 9.62 1.94
C ALA A 93 -26.05 9.76 0.50
N PHE A 94 -25.38 9.13 -0.46
CA PHE A 94 -25.71 9.18 -1.88
C PHE A 94 -25.88 7.77 -2.45
N THR A 95 -26.72 7.64 -3.47
CA THR A 95 -26.92 6.38 -4.18
C THR A 95 -25.81 6.15 -5.21
N LYS A 96 -25.63 4.90 -5.64
CA LYS A 96 -24.71 4.56 -6.73
C LYS A 96 -25.04 5.33 -8.02
N GLU A 97 -26.31 5.53 -8.30
CA GLU A 97 -26.78 6.28 -9.47
C GLU A 97 -26.41 7.77 -9.36
N GLN A 98 -26.67 8.41 -8.22
CA GLN A 98 -26.27 9.80 -7.98
C GLN A 98 -24.75 10.00 -8.14
N PHE A 99 -23.95 9.07 -7.61
CA PHE A 99 -22.50 9.10 -7.77
C PHE A 99 -22.07 8.96 -9.24
N THR A 100 -22.71 8.06 -9.99
CA THR A 100 -22.42 7.84 -11.41
C THR A 100 -22.76 9.08 -12.24
N ASN A 101 -23.95 9.67 -12.02
CA ASN A 101 -24.38 10.89 -12.70
C ASN A 101 -23.47 12.08 -12.38
N TRP A 102 -23.02 12.20 -11.12
CA TRP A 102 -22.05 13.23 -10.74
C TRP A 102 -20.70 13.02 -11.43
N LEU A 103 -20.21 11.78 -11.48
CA LEU A 103 -18.97 11.43 -12.19
C LEU A 103 -19.05 11.77 -13.68
N GLU A 104 -20.15 11.41 -14.33
CA GLU A 104 -20.39 11.75 -15.74
C GLU A 104 -20.29 13.25 -15.98
N LYS A 105 -20.91 14.05 -15.10
CA LYS A 105 -20.86 15.51 -15.21
C LYS A 105 -19.47 16.07 -14.94
N ILE A 106 -18.77 15.62 -13.89
CA ILE A 106 -17.52 16.24 -13.44
C ILE A 106 -16.29 15.81 -14.25
N MET A 107 -16.29 14.58 -14.79
CA MET A 107 -15.12 14.01 -15.46
C MET A 107 -14.58 14.90 -16.60
N PRO A 108 -15.41 15.41 -17.54
CA PRO A 108 -14.93 16.30 -18.59
C PRO A 108 -14.30 17.59 -18.03
N TYR A 109 -14.91 18.20 -17.01
CA TYR A 109 -14.37 19.42 -16.40
C TYR A 109 -12.99 19.19 -15.77
N THR A 110 -12.75 18.04 -15.14
CA THR A 110 -11.41 17.72 -14.59
C THR A 110 -10.35 17.60 -15.69
N ILE A 111 -10.72 17.02 -16.84
CA ILE A 111 -9.82 16.88 -18.00
C ILE A 111 -9.52 18.26 -18.59
N TYR A 112 -10.55 19.09 -18.81
CA TYR A 112 -10.38 20.43 -19.36
C TYR A 112 -9.58 21.35 -18.43
N LEU A 113 -9.83 21.26 -17.11
CA LEU A 113 -9.06 22.02 -16.12
C LEU A 113 -7.58 21.60 -16.14
N GLY A 114 -7.30 20.29 -16.19
CA GLY A 114 -5.94 19.77 -16.31
C GLY A 114 -5.25 20.21 -17.60
N ALA A 115 -5.95 20.12 -18.72
CA ALA A 115 -5.43 20.54 -20.04
C ALA A 115 -5.17 22.05 -20.10
N ALA A 116 -6.07 22.86 -19.55
CA ALA A 116 -5.90 24.31 -19.46
C ALA A 116 -4.71 24.69 -18.57
N SER A 117 -4.56 24.03 -17.41
CA SER A 117 -3.42 24.24 -16.52
C SER A 117 -2.10 23.87 -17.18
N LEU A 118 -2.03 22.73 -17.87
CA LEU A 118 -0.85 22.30 -18.61
C LEU A 118 -0.53 23.27 -19.77
N GLY A 119 -1.55 23.65 -20.53
CA GLY A 119 -1.40 24.59 -21.64
C GLY A 119 -0.86 25.94 -21.18
N LEU A 120 -1.35 26.46 -20.06
CA LEU A 120 -0.84 27.69 -19.46
C LEU A 120 0.64 27.55 -19.07
N GLU A 121 1.03 26.43 -18.46
CA GLU A 121 2.43 26.21 -18.06
C GLU A 121 3.38 26.04 -19.24
N VAL A 122 2.93 25.40 -20.33
CA VAL A 122 3.68 25.29 -21.58
C VAL A 122 3.88 26.67 -22.21
N VAL A 123 2.82 27.49 -22.28
CA VAL A 123 2.89 28.84 -22.83
C VAL A 123 3.79 29.74 -21.99
N THR A 124 3.65 29.72 -20.66
CA THR A 124 4.51 30.53 -19.78
C THR A 124 5.96 30.10 -19.87
N SER A 125 6.25 28.79 -19.92
CA SER A 125 7.61 28.25 -20.08
C SER A 125 8.22 28.66 -21.42
N PHE A 126 7.44 28.62 -22.50
CA PHE A 126 7.89 29.04 -23.83
C PHE A 126 8.16 30.55 -23.90
N ILE A 127 7.29 31.38 -23.32
CA ILE A 127 7.52 32.82 -23.23
C ILE A 127 8.79 33.11 -22.41
N ARG A 128 8.99 32.40 -21.29
CA ARG A 128 10.18 32.56 -20.44
C ARG A 128 11.46 32.16 -21.17
N SER A 129 11.47 31.05 -21.90
CA SER A 129 12.65 30.62 -22.67
C SER A 129 13.03 31.61 -23.77
N LEU A 130 12.05 32.39 -24.29
CA LEU A 130 12.30 33.44 -25.27
C LEU A 130 12.78 34.77 -24.67
N ILE A 131 12.32 35.14 -23.47
CA ILE A 131 12.53 36.48 -22.89
C ILE A 131 13.71 36.52 -21.90
N VAL A 132 13.90 35.48 -21.09
CA VAL A 132 14.81 35.52 -19.95
C VAL A 132 16.27 35.37 -20.36
N GLU A 133 16.55 34.49 -21.32
CA GLU A 133 17.92 34.13 -21.69
C GLU A 133 18.53 35.12 -22.69
N LYS A 134 19.78 35.50 -22.42
CA LYS A 134 20.59 36.36 -23.29
C LYS A 134 21.56 35.51 -24.11
N GLY A 135 21.69 35.85 -25.39
CA GLY A 135 22.58 35.16 -26.34
C GLY A 135 21.88 34.07 -27.16
N LEU A 136 22.23 33.98 -28.45
CA LEU A 136 21.51 33.16 -29.43
C LEU A 136 21.59 31.66 -29.14
N THR A 137 22.78 31.15 -28.79
CA THR A 137 23.00 29.71 -28.55
C THR A 137 22.27 29.20 -27.32
N ARG A 138 22.35 29.94 -26.20
CA ARG A 138 21.63 29.61 -24.96
C ARG A 138 20.13 29.69 -25.15
N LYS A 139 19.64 30.73 -25.82
CA LYS A 139 18.22 30.88 -26.16
C LYS A 139 17.73 29.71 -27.00
N LEU A 140 18.49 29.31 -28.04
CA LEU A 140 18.15 28.15 -28.86
C LEU A 140 18.08 26.86 -28.04
N MET A 141 19.09 26.58 -27.21
CA MET A 141 19.12 25.38 -26.36
C MET A 141 17.98 25.36 -25.34
N CYS A 142 17.67 26.49 -24.71
CA CYS A 142 16.55 26.61 -23.78
C CYS A 142 15.22 26.40 -24.49
N VAL A 143 15.00 27.01 -25.66
CA VAL A 143 13.76 26.83 -26.44
C VAL A 143 13.60 25.37 -26.86
N LEU A 144 14.64 24.74 -27.39
CA LEU A 144 14.61 23.31 -27.77
C LEU A 144 14.31 22.42 -26.55
N GLY A 145 14.95 22.68 -25.41
CA GLY A 145 14.68 21.98 -24.16
C GLY A 145 13.24 22.17 -23.69
N THR A 146 12.72 23.39 -23.72
CA THR A 146 11.32 23.68 -23.34
C THR A 146 10.34 22.97 -24.26
N VAL A 147 10.57 22.98 -25.58
CA VAL A 147 9.73 22.26 -26.55
C VAL A 147 9.76 20.76 -26.27
N PHE A 148 10.94 20.18 -26.07
CA PHE A 148 11.08 18.76 -25.76
C PHE A 148 10.31 18.36 -24.48
N PHE A 149 10.54 19.04 -23.36
CA PHE A 149 9.86 18.73 -22.10
C PHE A 149 8.36 19.01 -22.15
N SER A 150 7.93 20.01 -22.92
CA SER A 150 6.51 20.29 -23.15
C SER A 150 5.84 19.17 -23.96
N LEU A 151 6.50 18.64 -24.99
CA LEU A 151 6.02 17.47 -25.74
C LEU A 151 5.92 16.24 -24.84
N VAL A 152 6.93 15.99 -24.00
CA VAL A 152 6.90 14.89 -23.01
C VAL A 152 5.76 15.08 -22.02
N ALA A 153 5.56 16.28 -21.48
CA ALA A 153 4.51 16.57 -20.51
C ALA A 153 3.11 16.41 -21.13
N VAL A 154 2.91 16.90 -22.36
CA VAL A 154 1.65 16.73 -23.11
C VAL A 154 1.40 15.25 -23.41
N PHE A 155 2.43 14.51 -23.82
CA PHE A 155 2.31 13.07 -24.05
C PHE A 155 1.92 12.33 -22.77
N MET A 156 2.64 12.57 -21.66
CA MET A 156 2.36 11.98 -20.34
C MET A 156 0.96 12.30 -19.85
N PHE A 157 0.54 13.57 -19.95
CA PHE A 157 -0.82 14.00 -19.62
C PHE A 157 -1.84 13.24 -20.47
N THR A 158 -1.63 13.16 -21.78
CA THR A 158 -2.53 12.48 -22.72
C THR A 158 -2.72 11.01 -22.38
N ILE A 159 -1.63 10.25 -22.21
CA ILE A 159 -1.74 8.82 -21.87
C ILE A 159 -2.30 8.60 -20.46
N SER A 160 -2.14 9.57 -19.54
CA SER A 160 -2.73 9.51 -18.19
C SER A 160 -4.26 9.67 -18.16
N LEU A 161 -4.88 10.16 -19.24
CA LEU A 161 -6.34 10.28 -19.33
C LEU A 161 -7.04 8.91 -19.31
N VAL A 162 -6.40 7.86 -19.84
CA VAL A 162 -6.95 6.49 -19.81
C VAL A 162 -7.14 5.99 -18.39
N PRO A 163 -6.09 5.95 -17.51
CA PRO A 163 -6.27 5.54 -16.14
C PRO A 163 -7.14 6.50 -15.31
N HIS A 164 -7.18 7.80 -15.62
CA HIS A 164 -8.04 8.79 -14.97
C HIS A 164 -9.53 8.49 -15.18
N THR A 165 -9.92 8.16 -16.41
CA THR A 165 -11.32 7.91 -16.80
C THR A 165 -11.82 6.51 -16.42
N ILE A 166 -10.97 5.60 -15.91
CA ILE A 166 -11.39 4.25 -15.46
C ILE A 166 -12.47 4.30 -14.38
N VAL A 167 -12.50 5.35 -13.56
CA VAL A 167 -13.49 5.52 -12.48
C VAL A 167 -14.92 5.57 -13.03
N HIS A 168 -15.11 6.07 -14.26
CA HIS A 168 -16.39 6.13 -14.94
C HIS A 168 -16.26 5.61 -16.37
N LYS A 169 -16.54 4.31 -16.58
CA LYS A 169 -16.39 3.66 -17.90
C LYS A 169 -17.02 4.43 -19.07
N PRO A 170 -18.25 5.00 -18.96
CA PRO A 170 -18.81 5.78 -20.06
C PRO A 170 -17.99 7.02 -20.44
N ALA A 171 -17.29 7.65 -19.48
CA ALA A 171 -16.42 8.79 -19.76
C ALA A 171 -15.19 8.43 -20.61
N GLN A 172 -14.83 7.15 -20.71
CA GLN A 172 -13.80 6.70 -21.65
C GLN A 172 -14.20 6.95 -23.11
N GLY A 173 -15.50 7.03 -23.41
CA GLY A 173 -16.01 7.37 -24.74
C GLY A 173 -15.68 8.80 -25.20
N ILE A 174 -15.30 9.69 -24.27
CA ILE A 174 -14.87 11.06 -24.57
C ILE A 174 -13.47 11.07 -25.19
N LEU A 175 -12.64 10.06 -24.87
CA LEU A 175 -11.24 10.04 -25.28
C LEU A 175 -11.09 9.55 -26.73
N PRO A 176 -10.25 10.22 -27.55
CA PRO A 176 -9.93 9.74 -28.89
C PRO A 176 -9.28 8.35 -28.88
N ARG A 177 -9.55 7.54 -29.90
CA ARG A 177 -8.97 6.18 -30.03
C ARG A 177 -7.45 6.16 -29.95
N ALA A 178 -6.79 7.18 -30.51
CA ALA A 178 -5.34 7.32 -30.47
C ALA A 178 -4.77 7.33 -29.04
N VAL A 179 -5.49 7.91 -28.08
CA VAL A 179 -5.06 7.96 -26.67
C VAL A 179 -4.95 6.55 -26.09
N PHE A 180 -5.91 5.67 -26.39
CA PHE A 180 -5.86 4.27 -25.97
C PHE A 180 -4.75 3.49 -26.66
N THR A 181 -4.50 3.74 -27.95
CA THR A 181 -3.39 3.13 -28.68
C THR A 181 -2.05 3.48 -28.05
N TYR A 182 -1.77 4.77 -27.82
CA TYR A 182 -0.50 5.19 -27.22
C TYR A 182 -0.33 4.72 -25.78
N HIS A 183 -1.40 4.78 -24.97
CA HIS A 183 -1.36 4.20 -23.62
C HIS A 183 -1.10 2.68 -23.66
N GLY A 184 -1.65 1.96 -24.64
CA GLY A 184 -1.40 0.53 -24.85
C GLY A 184 0.07 0.23 -25.17
N LEU A 185 0.68 1.03 -26.04
CA LEU A 185 2.10 0.91 -26.41
C LEU A 185 3.03 1.20 -25.23
N THR A 186 2.66 2.13 -24.35
CA THR A 186 3.49 2.49 -23.19
C THR A 186 3.23 1.65 -21.94
N ARG A 187 2.21 0.77 -21.97
CA ARG A 187 1.79 -0.06 -20.83
C ARG A 187 2.92 -0.91 -20.23
N PRO A 188 3.80 -1.58 -21.01
CA PRO A 188 4.89 -2.39 -20.44
C PRO A 188 5.90 -1.58 -19.60
N PHE A 189 6.02 -0.28 -19.87
CA PHE A 189 6.93 0.61 -19.15
C PHE A 189 6.31 1.22 -17.89
N HIS A 190 5.01 1.00 -17.64
CA HIS A 190 4.30 1.49 -16.47
C HIS A 190 4.40 3.01 -16.21
N VAL A 191 4.67 3.81 -17.26
CA VAL A 191 4.82 5.28 -17.17
C VAL A 191 3.56 5.99 -16.69
N THR A 192 2.38 5.45 -17.02
CA THR A 192 1.11 5.86 -16.44
C THR A 192 0.35 4.64 -15.96
N SER A 193 -0.13 4.69 -14.72
CA SER A 193 -0.87 3.61 -14.10
C SER A 193 -2.07 4.18 -13.36
N SER A 194 -3.15 3.44 -13.38
CA SER A 194 -4.32 3.79 -12.58
C SER A 194 -4.07 3.49 -11.11
N TYR A 195 -4.24 4.50 -10.26
CA TYR A 195 -4.11 4.33 -8.82
C TYR A 195 -5.26 3.49 -8.25
N GLY A 196 -4.94 2.60 -7.31
CA GLY A 196 -5.92 1.75 -6.64
C GLY A 196 -5.29 0.45 -6.16
N LEU A 197 -4.57 0.52 -5.04
CA LEU A 197 -3.92 -0.64 -4.41
C LEU A 197 -4.95 -1.75 -4.09
N PHE A 198 -6.16 -1.36 -3.69
CA PHE A 198 -7.31 -2.24 -3.46
C PHE A 198 -8.60 -1.57 -3.92
N ARG A 199 -8.89 -1.69 -5.22
CA ARG A 199 -10.14 -1.13 -5.81
C ARG A 199 -11.42 -1.72 -5.21
N ARG A 200 -11.30 -2.91 -4.63
CA ARG A 200 -12.33 -3.55 -3.81
C ARG A 200 -11.64 -4.00 -2.54
N MET A 201 -11.91 -3.31 -1.45
CA MET A 201 -11.52 -3.77 -0.13
C MET A 201 -12.38 -4.99 0.22
N THR A 202 -11.75 -6.05 0.67
CA THR A 202 -12.43 -7.20 1.27
C THR A 202 -12.68 -6.92 2.75
N GLY A 203 -13.57 -7.67 3.39
CA GLY A 203 -13.89 -7.47 4.82
C GLY A 203 -15.27 -6.89 5.09
N VAL A 204 -16.03 -6.54 4.05
CA VAL A 204 -17.47 -6.24 4.18
C VAL A 204 -18.16 -7.53 4.62
N GLY A 205 -18.56 -7.59 5.89
CA GLY A 205 -19.10 -8.82 6.51
C GLY A 205 -18.05 -9.68 7.25
N GLY A 206 -16.88 -9.12 7.59
CA GLY A 206 -15.85 -9.79 8.38
C GLY A 206 -14.57 -10.04 7.60
N ARG A 207 -13.42 -9.95 8.29
CA ARG A 207 -12.09 -10.17 7.72
C ARG A 207 -11.86 -11.68 7.51
N PRO A 208 -11.68 -12.15 6.27
CA PRO A 208 -11.46 -13.57 6.01
C PRO A 208 -10.04 -13.96 6.46
N GLU A 209 -9.95 -15.01 7.28
CA GLU A 209 -8.69 -15.53 7.80
C GLU A 209 -8.69 -17.06 7.73
N LEU A 210 -7.61 -17.61 7.18
CA LEU A 210 -7.36 -19.04 7.17
C LEU A 210 -6.63 -19.43 8.45
N ILE A 211 -7.19 -20.40 9.18
CA ILE A 211 -6.59 -21.00 10.36
C ILE A 211 -6.07 -22.38 9.96
N ILE A 212 -4.76 -22.60 10.11
CA ILE A 212 -4.11 -23.87 9.82
C ILE A 212 -4.08 -24.69 11.09
N GLU A 213 -4.56 -25.93 11.02
CA GLU A 213 -4.63 -26.83 12.16
C GLU A 213 -3.97 -28.17 11.79
N GLY A 214 -3.22 -28.73 12.73
CA GLY A 214 -2.65 -30.08 12.61
C GLY A 214 -3.34 -31.08 13.53
N HIS A 215 -3.34 -32.35 13.12
CA HIS A 215 -3.80 -33.47 13.94
C HIS A 215 -2.84 -34.66 13.82
N ALA A 216 -2.58 -35.34 14.95
CA ALA A 216 -1.55 -36.37 15.01
C ALA A 216 -1.99 -37.76 14.50
N LYS A 217 -3.29 -38.10 14.56
CA LYS A 217 -3.73 -39.51 14.43
C LYS A 217 -4.92 -39.75 13.50
N ASP A 218 -5.93 -38.90 13.60
CA ASP A 218 -7.20 -39.02 12.90
C ASP A 218 -7.46 -37.82 11.97
N ARG A 219 -7.94 -38.09 10.75
CA ARG A 219 -8.29 -37.08 9.73
C ARG A 219 -9.71 -36.55 9.90
N GLN A 220 -10.60 -37.32 10.53
CA GLN A 220 -12.02 -37.02 10.66
C GLN A 220 -12.45 -36.69 12.09
N ALA A 221 -11.51 -36.67 13.04
CA ALA A 221 -11.79 -36.28 14.42
C ALA A 221 -12.43 -34.88 14.47
N ALA A 222 -13.46 -34.76 15.30
CA ALA A 222 -14.12 -33.49 15.57
C ALA A 222 -13.24 -32.59 16.46
N ASP A 223 -12.45 -33.18 17.34
CA ASP A 223 -11.56 -32.55 18.31
C ASP A 223 -10.09 -32.94 18.06
N GLY A 224 -9.18 -32.42 18.91
CA GLY A 224 -7.74 -32.72 18.84
C GLY A 224 -6.96 -31.97 17.77
N TRP A 225 -7.61 -31.12 16.97
CA TRP A 225 -6.97 -30.24 16.00
C TRP A 225 -6.29 -29.06 16.73
N LEU A 226 -4.99 -28.90 16.52
CA LEU A 226 -4.18 -27.87 17.16
C LEU A 226 -3.73 -26.82 16.16
N THR A 227 -3.88 -25.55 16.53
CA THR A 227 -3.66 -24.40 15.65
C THR A 227 -2.20 -24.00 15.55
N TYR A 228 -1.73 -23.75 14.33
CA TYR A 228 -0.50 -23.00 14.08
C TYR A 228 -0.79 -21.50 14.15
N GLU A 229 -0.13 -20.79 15.07
CA GLU A 229 -0.27 -19.34 15.20
C GLU A 229 0.80 -18.61 14.38
N PHE A 230 0.38 -17.50 13.77
CA PHE A 230 1.24 -16.66 12.92
C PHE A 230 1.70 -15.43 13.70
N LEU A 231 2.80 -14.80 13.26
CA LEU A 231 3.42 -13.68 13.97
C LEU A 231 2.59 -12.39 13.93
N TYR A 232 1.88 -12.13 12.83
CA TYR A 232 1.35 -10.80 12.54
C TYR A 232 -0.10 -10.77 12.04
N LYS A 233 -0.62 -11.85 11.44
CA LYS A 233 -2.05 -11.95 11.09
C LYS A 233 -2.91 -12.32 12.31
N PRO A 234 -4.20 -11.94 12.33
CA PRO A 234 -5.12 -12.37 13.37
C PRO A 234 -5.23 -13.90 13.43
N GLY A 235 -5.12 -14.48 14.62
CA GLY A 235 -5.29 -15.91 14.87
C GLY A 235 -6.05 -16.09 16.18
N ASN A 236 -5.32 -16.11 17.29
CA ASN A 236 -5.89 -16.03 18.63
C ASN A 236 -6.85 -14.82 18.80
N VAL A 237 -8.07 -15.08 19.26
CA VAL A 237 -9.12 -14.05 19.42
C VAL A 237 -8.83 -13.08 20.56
N SER A 238 -8.04 -13.51 21.54
CA SER A 238 -7.66 -12.72 22.71
C SER A 238 -6.47 -11.81 22.46
N GLU A 239 -5.88 -11.81 21.26
CA GLU A 239 -4.71 -11.01 20.91
C GLU A 239 -5.07 -9.76 20.10
N ALA A 240 -4.46 -8.64 20.50
CA ALA A 240 -4.61 -7.38 19.80
C ALA A 240 -3.88 -7.42 18.44
N PRO A 241 -4.42 -6.76 17.39
CA PRO A 241 -3.67 -6.57 16.15
C PRO A 241 -2.32 -5.89 16.42
N PRO A 242 -1.18 -6.44 15.95
CA PRO A 242 0.12 -5.81 16.14
C PRO A 242 0.32 -4.61 15.20
N ILE A 243 1.17 -3.67 15.62
CA ILE A 243 1.68 -2.61 14.74
C ILE A 243 2.90 -3.14 14.01
N VAL A 244 2.75 -3.39 12.71
CA VAL A 244 3.81 -4.03 11.90
C VAL A 244 4.53 -3.08 10.96
N ALA A 245 3.97 -1.91 10.67
CA ALA A 245 4.61 -0.96 9.75
C ALA A 245 5.87 -0.35 10.40
N PRO A 246 7.03 -0.30 9.72
CA PRO A 246 7.23 -0.42 8.27
C PRO A 246 7.55 -1.83 7.74
N HIS A 247 7.60 -2.85 8.60
CA HIS A 247 7.79 -4.23 8.18
C HIS A 247 6.58 -4.75 7.37
N GLN A 248 6.86 -5.58 6.37
CA GLN A 248 5.86 -6.21 5.52
C GLN A 248 5.93 -7.73 5.70
N PRO A 249 5.14 -8.30 6.63
CA PRO A 249 5.17 -9.74 6.91
C PRO A 249 4.64 -10.51 5.71
N ARG A 250 5.54 -11.04 4.88
CA ARG A 250 5.21 -11.58 3.56
C ARG A 250 4.30 -12.80 3.65
N LEU A 251 4.56 -13.71 4.59
CA LEU A 251 3.76 -14.92 4.76
C LEU A 251 2.33 -14.58 5.22
N ASP A 252 2.20 -13.86 6.34
CA ASP A 252 0.92 -13.40 6.90
C ASP A 252 0.08 -12.61 5.90
N TRP A 253 0.73 -11.77 5.09
CA TRP A 253 0.09 -11.01 4.03
C TRP A 253 -0.39 -11.90 2.88
N GLN A 254 0.40 -12.90 2.48
CA GLN A 254 -0.01 -13.88 1.46
C GLN A 254 -1.18 -14.74 1.94
N MET A 255 -1.23 -15.09 3.24
CA MET A 255 -2.35 -15.82 3.84
C MET A 255 -3.69 -15.08 3.66
N TRP A 256 -3.70 -13.75 3.79
CA TRP A 256 -4.90 -12.96 3.52
C TRP A 256 -5.36 -13.10 2.06
N PHE A 257 -4.45 -13.13 1.08
CA PHE A 257 -4.82 -13.38 -0.32
C PHE A 257 -5.31 -14.80 -0.56
N ALA A 258 -4.69 -15.81 0.06
CA ALA A 258 -5.16 -17.19 -0.06
C ALA A 258 -6.60 -17.35 0.42
N ALA A 259 -6.99 -16.64 1.48
CA ALA A 259 -8.34 -16.63 2.04
C ALA A 259 -9.42 -16.09 1.08
N LEU A 260 -9.03 -15.36 0.03
CA LEU A 260 -9.95 -14.79 -0.96
C LEU A 260 -10.24 -15.73 -2.15
N GLY A 261 -9.50 -16.83 -2.26
CA GLY A 261 -9.61 -17.78 -3.36
C GLY A 261 -9.86 -19.21 -2.86
N ASN A 262 -9.40 -20.20 -3.64
CA ASN A 262 -9.40 -21.61 -3.24
C ASN A 262 -7.96 -22.14 -3.22
N TYR A 263 -7.69 -23.20 -2.45
CA TYR A 263 -6.32 -23.71 -2.26
C TYR A 263 -5.67 -24.21 -3.56
N GLN A 264 -6.45 -24.71 -4.52
CA GLN A 264 -5.95 -25.25 -5.80
C GLN A 264 -5.24 -24.17 -6.65
N ASN A 265 -5.64 -22.91 -6.48
CA ASN A 265 -5.04 -21.76 -7.17
C ASN A 265 -3.90 -21.12 -6.36
N ASN A 266 -3.55 -21.68 -5.20
CA ASN A 266 -2.52 -21.19 -4.30
C ASN A 266 -1.43 -22.26 -4.08
N PRO A 267 -0.61 -22.58 -5.11
CA PRO A 267 0.43 -23.61 -5.01
C PRO A 267 1.45 -23.35 -3.90
N TRP A 268 1.72 -22.07 -3.59
CA TRP A 268 2.59 -21.69 -2.47
C TRP A 268 2.02 -22.12 -1.10
N PHE A 269 0.69 -22.08 -0.94
CA PHE A 269 0.01 -22.48 0.30
C PHE A 269 0.08 -24.00 0.48
N LEU A 270 -0.06 -24.75 -0.61
CA LEU A 270 0.13 -26.21 -0.58
C LEU A 270 1.58 -26.61 -0.29
N ASN A 271 2.55 -25.84 -0.77
CA ASN A 271 3.95 -25.99 -0.35
C ASN A 271 4.11 -25.74 1.15
N LEU A 272 3.54 -24.65 1.68
CA LEU A 272 3.54 -24.38 3.12
C LEU A 272 3.00 -25.57 3.93
N VAL A 273 1.81 -26.09 3.57
CA VAL A 273 1.21 -27.26 4.22
C VAL A 273 2.12 -28.48 4.16
N CYS A 274 2.72 -28.77 3.00
CA CYS A 274 3.68 -29.86 2.84
C CYS A 274 4.88 -29.71 3.79
N ARG A 275 5.43 -28.49 3.93
CA ARG A 275 6.57 -28.24 4.81
C ARG A 275 6.22 -28.30 6.29
N LEU A 276 4.98 -27.94 6.66
CA LEU A 276 4.47 -28.12 8.02
C LEU A 276 4.26 -29.60 8.36
N LEU A 277 3.73 -30.41 7.43
CA LEU A 277 3.66 -31.87 7.58
C LEU A 277 5.05 -32.54 7.70
N GLN A 278 6.12 -31.83 7.34
CA GLN A 278 7.51 -32.28 7.46
C GLN A 278 8.24 -31.67 8.66
N ASN A 279 7.60 -30.78 9.44
CA ASN A 279 8.25 -29.98 10.48
C ASN A 279 9.52 -29.26 9.99
N GLN A 280 9.48 -28.69 8.79
CA GLN A 280 10.67 -28.04 8.23
C GLN A 280 11.09 -26.81 9.07
N PRO A 281 12.31 -26.78 9.64
CA PRO A 281 12.72 -25.74 10.59
C PRO A 281 12.65 -24.32 10.02
N GLU A 282 13.03 -24.14 8.75
CA GLU A 282 13.01 -22.83 8.10
C GLU A 282 11.60 -22.26 7.93
N VAL A 283 10.59 -23.13 7.85
CA VAL A 283 9.17 -22.74 7.77
C VAL A 283 8.60 -22.51 9.16
N LEU A 284 8.94 -23.35 10.12
CA LEU A 284 8.49 -23.19 11.52
C LEU A 284 8.97 -21.87 12.13
N GLN A 285 10.14 -21.37 11.74
CA GLN A 285 10.65 -20.04 12.15
C GLN A 285 9.78 -18.86 11.67
N LEU A 286 8.90 -19.07 10.69
CA LEU A 286 7.98 -18.04 10.20
C LEU A 286 6.68 -17.97 11.02
N LEU A 287 6.48 -18.89 11.95
CA LEU A 287 5.29 -19.02 12.78
C LEU A 287 5.58 -18.58 14.22
N ALA A 288 4.55 -18.06 14.91
CA ALA A 288 4.64 -17.68 16.31
C ALA A 288 4.59 -18.93 17.22
N HIS A 289 3.76 -19.91 16.87
CA HIS A 289 3.58 -21.12 17.66
C HIS A 289 3.46 -22.35 16.75
N ASN A 290 4.26 -23.38 17.06
CA ASN A 290 4.12 -24.72 16.51
C ASN A 290 3.55 -25.66 17.59
N PRO A 291 2.33 -26.20 17.42
CA PRO A 291 1.75 -27.14 18.37
C PRO A 291 2.36 -28.56 18.32
N PHE A 292 3.24 -28.83 17.35
CA PHE A 292 3.87 -30.12 17.11
C PHE A 292 5.41 -30.02 17.13
N PRO A 293 6.06 -29.66 18.25
CA PRO A 293 7.50 -29.43 18.30
C PRO A 293 8.32 -30.72 18.14
N ASP A 294 7.87 -31.83 18.74
CA ASP A 294 8.65 -33.07 18.81
C ASP A 294 8.48 -33.97 17.58
N LYS A 295 7.26 -34.05 17.04
CA LYS A 295 6.92 -34.89 15.88
C LYS A 295 5.92 -34.15 14.99
N PRO A 296 6.08 -34.20 13.65
CA PRO A 296 5.15 -33.54 12.75
C PRO A 296 3.74 -34.12 12.86
N PRO A 297 2.69 -33.32 12.59
CA PRO A 297 1.33 -33.84 12.52
C PRO A 297 1.18 -34.79 11.34
N LYS A 298 0.27 -35.78 11.47
CA LYS A 298 -0.06 -36.69 10.36
C LYS A 298 -0.99 -36.02 9.35
N TYR A 299 -1.86 -35.13 9.82
CA TYR A 299 -2.81 -34.42 8.98
C TYR A 299 -2.75 -32.92 9.23
N ILE A 300 -2.89 -32.13 8.18
CA ILE A 300 -3.10 -30.68 8.27
C ILE A 300 -4.36 -30.32 7.51
N ARG A 301 -5.23 -29.52 8.14
CA ARG A 301 -6.39 -28.91 7.50
C ARG A 301 -6.28 -27.38 7.59
N ALA A 302 -7.11 -26.70 6.83
CA ALA A 302 -7.31 -25.27 7.01
C ALA A 302 -8.78 -24.91 6.92
N THR A 303 -9.21 -24.02 7.81
CA THR A 303 -10.60 -23.60 7.93
C THR A 303 -10.68 -22.10 7.74
N LEU A 304 -11.65 -21.65 6.93
CA LEU A 304 -11.90 -20.23 6.71
C LEU A 304 -12.83 -19.71 7.79
N TYR A 305 -12.38 -18.65 8.46
CA TYR A 305 -13.17 -17.91 9.42
C TYR A 305 -13.35 -16.46 8.96
N HIS A 306 -14.44 -15.84 9.39
CA HIS A 306 -14.59 -14.38 9.33
C HIS A 306 -14.36 -13.79 10.71
N TYR A 307 -13.36 -12.90 10.80
CA TYR A 307 -13.01 -12.18 12.02
C TYR A 307 -13.68 -10.81 12.06
N HIS A 308 -14.23 -10.45 13.21
CA HIS A 308 -14.87 -9.18 13.50
C HIS A 308 -14.26 -8.59 14.76
N TYR A 309 -14.08 -7.27 14.80
CA TYR A 309 -13.72 -6.61 16.04
C TYR A 309 -14.84 -6.76 17.06
N THR A 310 -14.46 -7.08 18.29
CA THR A 310 -15.39 -7.10 19.42
C THR A 310 -15.85 -5.67 19.72
N SER A 311 -17.15 -5.49 19.96
CA SER A 311 -17.70 -4.17 20.33
C SER A 311 -17.78 -4.02 21.85
N PRO A 312 -17.86 -2.78 22.38
CA PRO A 312 -18.01 -2.55 23.83
C PRO A 312 -19.20 -3.31 24.45
N LYS A 313 -20.29 -3.50 23.70
CA LYS A 313 -21.47 -4.27 24.16
C LYS A 313 -21.14 -5.74 24.41
N ASP A 314 -20.22 -6.30 23.65
CA ASP A 314 -19.83 -7.71 23.72
C ASP A 314 -18.90 -8.02 24.91
N CYS A 315 -18.30 -6.97 25.45
CA CYS A 315 -17.46 -6.97 26.64
C CYS A 315 -18.25 -6.73 27.93
N ALA A 316 -19.52 -6.30 27.85
CA ALA A 316 -20.31 -5.94 29.01
C ALA A 316 -20.44 -7.14 29.97
N GLY A 317 -20.00 -6.96 31.23
CA GLY A 317 -20.06 -7.99 32.27
C GLY A 317 -18.94 -9.04 32.21
N LYS A 318 -17.96 -8.92 31.31
CA LYS A 318 -16.79 -9.82 31.26
C LYS A 318 -15.57 -9.20 31.91
N THR A 319 -14.83 -10.00 32.70
CA THR A 319 -13.57 -9.59 33.35
C THR A 319 -12.43 -9.37 32.36
N ARG A 320 -12.46 -10.08 31.22
CA ARG A 320 -11.53 -9.93 30.09
C ARG A 320 -12.32 -9.97 28.79
N CYS A 321 -12.03 -9.05 27.89
CA CYS A 321 -12.66 -9.02 26.57
C CYS A 321 -11.67 -9.44 25.49
N ASP A 322 -12.12 -10.35 24.62
CA ASP A 322 -11.37 -10.72 23.42
C ASP A 322 -11.38 -9.55 22.43
N TRP A 323 -10.29 -9.40 21.68
CA TRP A 323 -10.17 -8.37 20.64
C TRP A 323 -11.00 -8.71 19.41
N TRP A 324 -11.18 -10.01 19.16
CA TRP A 324 -11.88 -10.52 18.00
C TRP A 324 -13.02 -11.45 18.38
N LYS A 325 -14.01 -11.49 17.50
CA LYS A 325 -14.94 -12.60 17.36
C LYS A 325 -14.68 -13.26 16.02
N ARG A 326 -14.81 -14.58 15.95
CA ARG A 326 -14.70 -15.31 14.69
C ARG A 326 -15.91 -16.19 14.46
N GLU A 327 -16.31 -16.27 13.21
CA GLU A 327 -17.39 -17.16 12.74
C GLU A 327 -16.79 -18.13 11.71
N GLU A 328 -16.99 -19.43 11.93
CA GLU A 328 -16.58 -20.44 10.97
C GLU A 328 -17.43 -20.35 9.71
N LYS A 329 -16.80 -20.39 8.54
CA LYS A 329 -17.52 -20.35 7.25
C LYS A 329 -17.54 -21.71 6.59
N HIS A 330 -16.37 -22.27 6.32
CA HIS A 330 -16.24 -23.60 5.72
C HIS A 330 -14.80 -24.09 5.85
N THR A 331 -14.62 -25.40 5.68
CA THR A 331 -13.30 -26.01 5.50
C THR A 331 -12.71 -25.57 4.16
N TYR A 332 -11.62 -24.82 4.21
CA TYR A 332 -10.90 -24.36 3.02
C TYR A 332 -10.06 -25.49 2.42
N LEU A 333 -9.30 -26.17 3.26
CA LEU A 333 -8.47 -27.32 2.90
C LEU A 333 -8.88 -28.50 3.79
N PRO A 334 -9.39 -29.62 3.22
CA PRO A 334 -9.66 -30.81 4.01
C PRO A 334 -8.37 -31.34 4.66
N GLY A 335 -8.47 -32.18 5.70
CA GLY A 335 -7.27 -32.74 6.33
C GLY A 335 -6.42 -33.51 5.32
N PHE A 336 -5.26 -33.00 4.93
CA PHE A 336 -4.32 -33.64 4.00
C PHE A 336 -3.18 -34.32 4.75
N SER A 337 -2.70 -35.42 4.18
CA SER A 337 -1.48 -36.12 4.60
C SER A 337 -0.46 -36.18 3.47
N LEU A 338 0.82 -36.36 3.81
CA LEU A 338 1.87 -36.66 2.82
C LEU A 338 1.64 -38.02 2.10
N GLU A 339 0.85 -38.90 2.71
CA GLU A 339 0.48 -40.21 2.15
C GLU A 339 -0.60 -40.10 1.05
N ASP A 340 -1.29 -38.95 0.94
CA ASP A 340 -2.34 -38.76 -0.06
C ASP A 340 -1.73 -38.67 -1.47
N LYS A 341 -1.92 -39.71 -2.29
CA LYS A 341 -1.35 -39.80 -3.65
C LYS A 341 -1.68 -38.58 -4.53
N ALA A 342 -2.93 -38.12 -4.52
CA ALA A 342 -3.35 -36.96 -5.29
C ALA A 342 -2.60 -35.67 -4.91
N PHE A 343 -2.24 -35.53 -3.62
CA PHE A 343 -1.48 -34.39 -3.14
C PHE A 343 -0.01 -34.48 -3.59
N ALA A 344 0.60 -35.66 -3.45
CA ALA A 344 1.96 -35.90 -3.94
C ALA A 344 2.07 -35.66 -5.46
N ASP A 345 1.11 -36.16 -6.24
CA ASP A 345 1.06 -35.97 -7.69
C ASP A 345 0.92 -34.49 -8.07
N TYR A 346 0.05 -33.73 -7.38
CA TYR A 346 -0.07 -32.29 -7.58
C TYR A 346 1.23 -31.54 -7.26
N LEU A 347 1.89 -31.86 -6.15
CA LEU A 347 3.13 -31.21 -5.74
C LEU A 347 4.27 -31.48 -6.74
N LYS A 348 4.33 -32.68 -7.32
CA LYS A 348 5.27 -33.02 -8.39
C LYS A 348 4.95 -32.27 -9.68
N ALA A 349 3.69 -32.27 -10.11
CA ALA A 349 3.25 -31.53 -11.30
C ALA A 349 3.51 -30.02 -11.18
N SER A 350 3.35 -29.46 -9.98
CA SER A 350 3.64 -28.06 -9.65
C SER A 350 5.13 -27.77 -9.46
N LYS A 351 6.01 -28.77 -9.61
CA LYS A 351 7.47 -28.69 -9.38
C LYS A 351 7.86 -28.21 -7.99
N ILE A 352 7.00 -28.45 -7.00
CA ILE A 352 7.19 -28.11 -5.59
C ILE A 352 7.98 -29.21 -4.88
N LEU A 353 7.58 -30.46 -5.07
CA LEU A 353 8.39 -31.63 -4.70
C LEU A 353 9.27 -31.95 -5.90
N GLN A 354 10.56 -31.64 -5.77
CA GLN A 354 11.59 -32.05 -6.72
C GLN A 354 12.26 -33.30 -6.15
N ASP A 355 12.47 -34.31 -6.99
CA ASP A 355 13.12 -35.57 -6.58
C ASP A 355 14.59 -35.35 -6.18
N GLU A 356 15.20 -34.25 -6.66
CA GLU A 356 16.52 -33.82 -6.22
C GLU A 356 16.42 -32.88 -5.00
N PRO A 357 17.18 -33.14 -3.92
CA PRO A 357 17.27 -32.19 -2.82
C PRO A 357 17.82 -30.86 -3.36
N PRO A 358 17.32 -29.70 -2.88
CA PRO A 358 17.83 -28.41 -3.33
C PRO A 358 19.34 -28.39 -3.12
N LYS A 359 20.09 -28.07 -4.18
CA LYS A 359 21.55 -27.97 -4.11
C LYS A 359 21.90 -27.04 -2.96
N LYS A 360 22.52 -27.58 -1.90
CA LYS A 360 22.99 -26.76 -0.78
C LYS A 360 23.89 -25.68 -1.33
N PHE A 361 23.49 -24.43 -1.16
CA PHE A 361 24.26 -23.28 -1.62
C PHE A 361 25.65 -23.33 -0.99
N LYS A 362 26.68 -23.53 -1.81
CA LYS A 362 28.08 -23.44 -1.39
C LYS A 362 28.57 -22.04 -1.74
N PRO A 363 28.85 -21.19 -0.75
CA PRO A 363 29.30 -19.83 -0.99
C PRO A 363 30.75 -19.84 -1.49
N ASP A 364 30.97 -19.87 -2.80
CA ASP A 364 32.33 -19.87 -3.36
C ASP A 364 32.95 -18.46 -3.38
N SER A 365 32.12 -17.41 -3.42
CA SER A 365 32.59 -16.02 -3.42
C SER A 365 32.86 -15.49 -2.01
N PHE A 366 33.88 -14.62 -1.89
CA PHE A 366 34.19 -13.89 -0.67
C PHE A 366 32.97 -13.14 -0.12
N ILE A 367 32.21 -12.48 -1.01
CA ILE A 367 31.00 -11.74 -0.65
C ILE A 367 29.96 -12.69 -0.03
N ALA A 368 29.72 -13.86 -0.62
CA ALA A 368 28.75 -14.81 -0.08
C ALA A 368 29.16 -15.32 1.31
N LYS A 369 30.45 -15.62 1.51
CA LYS A 369 30.98 -16.02 2.83
C LYS A 369 30.84 -14.90 3.86
N MET A 370 31.15 -13.67 3.49
CA MET A 370 31.02 -12.49 4.35
C MET A 370 29.55 -12.25 4.73
N VAL A 371 28.62 -12.31 3.77
CA VAL A 371 27.17 -12.18 4.04
C VAL A 371 26.67 -13.27 4.97
N LEU A 372 27.08 -14.52 4.78
CA LEU A 372 26.71 -15.62 5.67
C LEU A 372 27.31 -15.48 7.06
N TRP A 373 28.55 -15.01 7.16
CA TRP A 373 29.17 -14.69 8.45
C TRP A 373 28.39 -13.60 9.19
N PHE A 374 28.07 -12.48 8.53
CA PHE A 374 27.24 -11.42 9.11
C PHE A 374 25.86 -11.94 9.51
N ARG A 375 25.21 -12.74 8.67
CA ARG A 375 23.94 -13.39 9.00
C ARG A 375 24.06 -14.29 10.24
N GLY A 376 25.17 -15.00 10.39
CA GLY A 376 25.44 -15.81 11.58
C GLY A 376 25.62 -14.98 12.86
N GLN A 377 26.22 -13.79 12.77
CA GLN A 377 26.38 -12.88 13.90
C GLN A 377 25.09 -12.16 14.29
N VAL A 378 24.34 -11.69 13.30
CA VAL A 378 23.10 -10.91 13.50
C VAL A 378 21.91 -11.82 13.82
N GLY A 379 21.97 -13.09 13.42
CA GLY A 379 20.88 -14.04 13.54
C GLY A 379 19.72 -13.69 12.60
N GLN A 380 18.50 -14.02 13.02
CA GLN A 380 17.26 -13.58 12.36
C GLN A 380 16.54 -12.61 13.29
N PRO A 381 16.86 -11.30 13.23
CA PRO A 381 16.20 -10.32 14.07
C PRO A 381 14.71 -10.23 13.69
N GLU A 382 13.88 -9.93 14.68
CA GLU A 382 12.46 -9.68 14.46
C GLU A 382 12.28 -8.59 13.38
N GLY A 383 11.49 -8.89 12.35
CA GLY A 383 11.45 -8.08 11.12
C GLY A 383 11.03 -6.63 11.35
N PHE A 384 10.10 -6.40 12.29
CA PHE A 384 9.70 -5.07 12.73
C PHE A 384 10.87 -4.31 13.37
N GLY A 385 11.46 -4.88 14.42
CA GLY A 385 12.58 -4.28 15.14
C GLY A 385 13.75 -3.94 14.22
N PHE A 386 14.15 -4.87 13.34
CA PHE A 386 15.21 -4.62 12.37
C PHE A 386 14.93 -3.42 11.46
N THR A 387 13.71 -3.33 10.95
CA THR A 387 13.34 -2.26 10.01
C THR A 387 13.30 -0.90 10.73
N VAL A 388 12.74 -0.85 11.94
CA VAL A 388 12.73 0.37 12.76
C VAL A 388 14.15 0.81 13.12
N SER A 389 15.03 -0.11 13.51
CA SER A 389 16.44 0.19 13.79
C SER A 389 17.18 0.74 12.58
N LEU A 390 16.91 0.22 11.38
CA LEU A 390 17.49 0.73 10.13
C LEU A 390 17.06 2.18 9.85
N PHE A 391 15.75 2.45 9.93
CA PHE A 391 15.24 3.82 9.74
C PHE A 391 15.75 4.78 10.83
N GLY A 392 15.75 4.34 12.09
CA GLY A 392 16.28 5.11 13.22
C GLY A 392 17.76 5.44 13.03
N SER A 393 18.56 4.49 12.57
CA SER A 393 20.00 4.69 12.29
C SER A 393 20.20 5.69 11.15
N ALA A 394 19.43 5.60 10.07
CA ALA A 394 19.51 6.55 8.97
C ALA A 394 19.15 7.98 9.42
N ILE A 395 18.09 8.14 10.22
CA ILE A 395 17.70 9.42 10.81
C ILE A 395 18.83 9.97 11.69
N LEU A 396 19.39 9.13 12.57
CA LEU A 396 20.48 9.52 13.45
C LEU A 396 21.71 9.98 12.66
N VAL A 397 22.11 9.27 11.61
CA VAL A 397 23.22 9.66 10.73
C VAL A 397 22.94 11.01 10.06
N ILE A 398 21.71 11.25 9.59
CA ILE A 398 21.33 12.54 9.00
C ILE A 398 21.45 13.67 10.04
N PHE A 399 20.92 13.47 11.25
CA PHE A 399 21.01 14.45 12.34
C PHE A 399 22.46 14.71 12.75
N LEU A 400 23.26 13.67 12.96
CA LEU A 400 24.67 13.79 13.30
C LEU A 400 25.46 14.50 12.19
N SER A 401 25.19 14.19 10.91
CA SER A 401 25.85 14.87 9.79
C SER A 401 25.56 16.37 9.75
N ARG A 402 24.33 16.78 10.13
CA ARG A 402 23.95 18.20 10.23
C ARG A 402 24.59 18.86 11.45
N ALA A 403 24.63 18.17 12.59
CA ALA A 403 25.29 18.68 13.79
C ALA A 403 26.79 18.88 13.57
N ILE A 404 27.47 17.92 12.93
CA ILE A 404 28.89 18.01 12.59
C ILE A 404 29.13 19.19 11.63
N LYS A 405 28.29 19.37 10.60
CA LYS A 405 28.35 20.53 9.69
C LYS A 405 28.02 21.88 10.33
N SER A 406 27.47 21.90 11.55
CA SER A 406 27.22 23.14 12.30
C SER A 406 28.34 23.48 13.29
N VAL A 407 29.23 22.52 13.54
CA VAL A 407 30.37 22.66 14.46
C VAL A 407 31.69 22.89 13.68
N VAL A 408 31.76 22.41 12.43
CA VAL A 408 32.79 22.75 11.43
C VAL A 408 32.31 23.91 10.58
#